data_AF-A0AAV4FUA0-F1
#
_entry.id   AF-A0AAV4FUA0-F1
#
_cell.length_a   1.000
_cell.length_b   1.000
_cell.length_c   1.000
_cell.angle_alpha   90.00
_cell.angle_beta   90.00
_cell.angle_gamma   90.00
#
_symmetry.space_group_name_H-M   'P 1'
#
loop_
_entity.id
_entity.type
_entity.pdbx_description
1 polymer ?
#
loop_
_entity_poly.entity_id
_entity_poly.type
_entity_poly.pdbx_seq_one_letter_code
_entity_poly.pdbx_strand_id
1 'polypeptide(L)'
;MKSIDTLVTRFQLRWPGHLERMSDDKVPKQMFYSKLLMGHQLWGRPTFPFKDNVNKLLQNCIMVIVHSESTASNRSAWTQHIKEGAAACE
;
A
#
# COMPACT_ATOMS: atom_id res chain seq x y z
N MET A 1 -12.59 19.64 6.02
CA MET A 1 -11.78 19.21 7.17
C MET A 1 -11.49 17.74 6.95
N LYS A 2 -10.23 17.30 6.96
CA LYS A 2 -9.91 15.92 6.59
C LYS A 2 -10.36 14.98 7.71
N SER A 3 -11.16 13.97 7.38
CA SER A 3 -11.58 12.95 8.35
C SER A 3 -10.37 12.20 8.92
N ILE A 4 -10.49 11.66 10.14
CA ILE A 4 -9.43 10.86 10.77
C ILE A 4 -9.09 9.66 9.88
N ASP A 5 -10.09 9.06 9.22
CA ASP A 5 -9.91 7.89 8.35
C ASP A 5 -9.07 8.21 7.11
N THR A 6 -9.19 9.41 6.54
CA THR A 6 -8.39 9.80 5.37
C THR A 6 -6.94 10.07 5.75
N LEU A 7 -6.68 10.55 6.98
CA LEU A 7 -5.33 10.67 7.53
C LEU A 7 -4.69 9.29 7.73
N VAL A 8 -5.40 8.37 8.37
CA VAL A 8 -4.91 7.00 8.62
C VAL A 8 -4.60 6.28 7.29
N THR A 9 -5.52 6.37 6.33
CA THR A 9 -5.35 5.80 4.99
C THR A 9 -4.11 6.35 4.29
N ARG A 10 -3.91 7.67 4.34
CA ARG A 10 -2.72 8.33 3.76
C ARG A 10 -1.41 7.83 4.37
N PHE A 11 -1.36 7.59 5.68
CA PHE A 11 -0.16 7.05 6.33
C PHE A 11 0.08 5.58 5.96
N GLN A 12 -0.97 4.77 5.88
CA GLN A 12 -0.88 3.36 5.51
C GLN A 12 -0.45 3.19 4.04
N LEU A 13 -0.94 4.01 3.12
CA LEU A 13 -0.57 3.99 1.70
C LEU A 13 0.86 4.50 1.41
N ARG A 14 1.52 5.18 2.35
CA ARG A 14 2.94 5.57 2.17
C ARG A 14 3.90 4.37 2.21
N TRP A 15 3.53 3.34 2.97
CA TRP A 15 4.37 2.16 3.19
C TRP A 15 4.56 1.29 1.95
N PRO A 16 3.52 0.91 1.18
CA PRO A 16 3.72 0.12 -0.05
C PRO A 16 4.60 0.87 -1.07
N GLY A 17 4.43 2.19 -1.22
CA GLY A 17 5.33 2.96 -2.07
C GLY A 17 6.76 3.03 -1.54
N HIS A 18 6.97 2.90 -0.23
CA HIS A 18 8.32 2.78 0.35
C HIS A 18 8.93 1.40 0.10
N LEU A 19 8.13 0.34 0.22
CA LEU A 19 8.57 -1.01 -0.11
C LEU A 19 8.98 -1.11 -1.59
N GLU A 20 8.26 -0.48 -2.50
CA GLU A 20 8.62 -0.52 -3.91
C GLU A 20 9.97 0.14 -4.18
N ARG A 21 10.27 1.22 -3.46
CA ARG A 21 11.57 1.93 -3.52
C ARG A 21 12.69 1.22 -2.76
N MET A 22 12.40 0.18 -1.98
CA MET A 22 13.44 -0.65 -1.38
C MET A 22 14.05 -1.58 -2.43
N SER A 23 15.33 -1.91 -2.27
CA SER A 23 15.97 -2.96 -3.06
C SER A 23 15.28 -4.31 -2.85
N ASP A 24 15.23 -5.15 -3.87
CA ASP A 24 14.63 -6.49 -3.82
C ASP A 24 15.38 -7.44 -2.89
N ASP A 25 16.61 -7.11 -2.52
CA ASP A 25 17.41 -7.85 -1.52
C ASP A 25 16.92 -7.60 -0.08
N LYS A 26 16.07 -6.59 0.12
CA LYS A 26 15.60 -6.23 1.46
C LYS A 26 14.50 -7.17 1.92
N VAL A 27 14.76 -7.84 3.04
CA VAL A 27 13.82 -8.76 3.72
C VAL A 27 12.39 -8.20 3.84
N PRO A 28 12.14 -6.91 4.17
CA PRO A 28 10.79 -6.38 4.19
C PRO A 28 10.05 -6.44 2.85
N LYS A 29 10.73 -6.12 1.73
CA LYS A 29 10.17 -6.19 0.37
C LYS A 29 9.93 -7.64 -0.03
N GLN A 30 10.93 -8.50 0.18
CA GLN A 30 10.82 -9.94 -0.08
C GLN A 30 9.68 -10.56 0.73
N MET A 31 9.55 -10.25 2.01
CA MET A 31 8.50 -10.79 2.88
C MET A 31 7.10 -10.29 2.48
N PHE A 32 7.00 -9.06 1.98
CA PHE A 32 5.75 -8.51 1.48
C PHE A 32 5.32 -9.19 0.16
N TYR A 33 6.23 -9.27 -0.82
CA TYR A 33 5.95 -9.86 -2.13
C TYR A 33 5.90 -11.39 -2.14
N SER A 34 6.70 -12.08 -1.32
CA SER A 34 6.58 -13.55 -1.16
C SER A 34 5.20 -13.94 -0.64
N LYS A 35 4.62 -13.15 0.27
CA LYS A 35 3.22 -13.31 0.70
C LYS A 35 2.19 -12.85 -0.33
N LEU A 36 2.58 -12.06 -1.33
CA LEU A 36 1.73 -11.71 -2.47
C LEU A 36 1.63 -12.91 -3.42
N LEU A 37 2.78 -13.49 -3.76
CA LEU A 37 2.92 -14.59 -4.71
C LEU A 37 2.44 -15.93 -4.15
N MET A 38 2.76 -16.26 -2.89
CA MET A 38 2.47 -17.59 -2.37
C MET A 38 1.03 -17.80 -1.91
N GLY A 39 0.22 -16.75 -1.71
CA GLY A 39 -1.18 -16.86 -1.25
C GLY A 39 -1.41 -17.61 0.07
N HIS A 40 -0.38 -18.22 0.64
CA HIS A 40 -0.47 -19.22 1.69
C HIS A 40 -0.43 -18.54 3.06
N GLN A 41 -1.56 -18.63 3.75
CA GLN A 41 -1.73 -18.13 5.10
C GLN A 41 -1.24 -19.19 6.08
N LEU A 42 -0.26 -18.86 6.91
CA LEU A 42 0.10 -19.74 8.03
C LEU A 42 -1.04 -19.71 9.04
N TRP A 43 -1.83 -20.78 9.10
CA TRP A 43 -2.89 -20.94 10.10
C TRP A 43 -2.27 -20.92 11.50
N GLY A 44 -2.69 -19.96 12.33
CA GLY A 44 -2.26 -19.83 13.72
C GLY A 44 -1.60 -18.50 14.09
N ARG A 45 -1.06 -17.74 13.12
CA ARG A 45 -0.65 -16.35 13.36
C ARG A 45 -1.81 -15.43 12.98
N PRO A 46 -2.24 -14.48 13.83
CA PRO A 46 -3.17 -13.44 13.40
C PRO A 46 -2.65 -12.87 12.08
N THR A 47 -3.49 -12.96 11.05
CA THR A 47 -3.25 -12.42 9.72
C THR A 47 -2.63 -11.05 9.87
N PHE A 48 -1.53 -10.79 9.16
CA PHE A 48 -0.87 -9.50 9.23
C PHE A 48 -1.85 -8.45 8.67
N PRO A 49 -2.59 -7.73 9.53
CA PRO A 49 -3.80 -7.03 9.11
C PRO A 49 -3.45 -5.85 8.21
N PHE A 50 -2.19 -5.43 8.23
CA PHE A 50 -1.66 -4.36 7.42
C PHE A 50 -1.70 -4.66 5.91
N LYS A 51 -1.37 -5.88 5.45
CA LYS A 51 -1.44 -6.20 4.01
C LYS A 51 -2.87 -6.12 3.51
N ASP A 52 -3.78 -6.77 4.22
CA ASP A 52 -5.19 -6.83 3.84
C ASP A 52 -5.86 -5.46 3.96
N ASN A 53 -5.48 -4.66 4.97
CA ASN A 53 -5.91 -3.27 5.07
C ASN A 53 -5.34 -2.43 3.93
N VAL A 54 -4.06 -2.54 3.59
CA VAL A 54 -3.48 -1.80 2.46
C VAL A 54 -4.13 -2.22 1.15
N ASN A 55 -4.38 -3.51 0.92
CA ASN A 55 -5.09 -3.97 -0.25
C ASN A 55 -6.53 -3.45 -0.30
N LYS A 56 -7.26 -3.46 0.82
CA LYS A 56 -8.61 -2.87 0.92
C LYS A 56 -8.59 -1.36 0.68
N LEU A 57 -7.60 -0.64 1.21
CA LEU A 57 -7.46 0.80 1.02
C LEU A 57 -7.08 1.14 -0.41
N LEU A 58 -6.19 0.36 -1.02
CA LEU A 58 -5.83 0.48 -2.44
C LEU A 58 -7.04 0.15 -3.34
N GLN A 59 -7.84 -0.86 -2.98
CA GLN A 59 -9.07 -1.20 -3.67
C GLN A 59 -10.13 -0.12 -3.49
N ASN A 60 -10.32 0.44 -2.30
CA ASN A 60 -11.27 1.53 -2.06
C ASN A 60 -10.85 2.82 -2.75
N CYS A 61 -9.54 3.07 -2.87
CA CYS A 61 -9.01 4.19 -3.65
C CYS A 61 -8.92 3.90 -5.16
N ILE A 62 -9.47 2.77 -5.64
CA ILE A 62 -9.69 2.21 -7.01
C ILE A 62 -8.67 2.54 -8.12
N MET A 63 -8.18 3.77 -8.25
CA MET A 63 -7.28 4.23 -9.33
C MET A 63 -5.78 4.02 -9.06
N VAL A 64 -5.35 3.60 -7.86
CA VAL A 64 -3.92 3.53 -7.53
C VAL A 64 -3.25 2.25 -8.04
N ILE A 65 -3.99 1.14 -8.17
CA ILE A 65 -3.39 -0.20 -8.39
C ILE A 65 -2.79 -0.36 -9.78
N VAL A 66 -3.46 0.10 -10.84
CA VAL A 66 -3.05 -0.15 -12.24
C VAL A 66 -1.75 0.57 -12.62
N HIS A 67 -1.33 1.57 -11.84
CA HIS A 67 -0.08 2.32 -12.05
C HIS A 67 0.87 2.27 -10.86
N SER A 68 0.57 1.47 -9.82
CA SER A 68 1.24 1.60 -8.51
C SER A 68 2.73 1.29 -8.52
N GLU A 69 3.20 0.27 -9.23
CA GLU A 69 4.62 -0.10 -9.26
C GLU A 69 5.47 0.95 -10.01
N SER A 70 5.01 1.39 -11.19
CA SER A 70 5.72 2.43 -11.97
C SER A 70 5.70 3.79 -11.28
N THR A 71 4.58 4.12 -10.64
CA THR A 71 4.38 5.41 -9.96
C THR A 71 5.09 5.46 -8.61
N ALA A 72 5.12 4.35 -7.86
CA ALA A 72 5.75 4.28 -6.55
C ALA A 72 7.26 4.48 -6.60
N SER A 73 7.89 4.14 -7.72
CA SER A 73 9.29 4.45 -8.01
C SER A 73 9.58 5.95 -7.89
N ASN A 74 8.65 6.81 -8.32
CA ASN A 74 8.76 8.25 -8.17
C ASN A 74 8.00 8.76 -6.92
N ARG A 75 8.74 9.21 -5.91
CA ARG A 75 8.18 9.68 -4.63
C ARG A 75 7.19 10.84 -4.78
N SER A 76 7.45 11.79 -5.68
CA SER A 76 6.58 12.97 -5.86
C SER A 76 5.26 12.55 -6.49
N ALA A 77 5.32 11.76 -7.57
CA ALA A 77 4.15 11.19 -8.23
C ALA A 77 3.31 10.34 -7.25
N TRP A 78 3.95 9.44 -6.50
CA TRP A 78 3.27 8.64 -5.47
C TRP A 78 2.53 9.48 -4.43
N THR A 79 3.17 10.55 -3.96
CA THR A 79 2.56 11.44 -2.96
C THR A 79 1.38 12.22 -3.53
N GLN A 80 1.44 12.59 -4.81
CA GLN A 80 0.37 13.26 -5.51
C GLN A 80 -0.82 12.31 -5.71
N HIS A 81 -0.59 11.10 -6.19
CA HIS A 81 -1.64 10.09 -6.35
C HIS A 81 -2.34 9.72 -5.05
N ILE A 82 -1.61 9.62 -3.92
CA ILE A 82 -2.25 9.40 -2.61
C ILE A 82 -3.11 10.60 -2.21
N LYS A 83 -2.69 11.83 -2.51
CA LYS A 83 -3.50 13.03 -2.20
C LYS A 83 -4.78 13.06 -3.04
N GLU A 84 -4.70 12.72 -4.32
CA GLU A 84 -5.83 12.64 -5.23
C GLU A 84 -6.78 11.51 -4.83
N GLY A 85 -6.24 10.31 -4.54
CA GLY A 85 -7.03 9.17 -4.07
C GLY A 85 -7.67 9.38 -2.69
N ALA A 86 -6.99 10.09 -1.79
CA ALA A 86 -7.56 10.47 -0.50
C ALA A 86 -8.66 11.55 -0.62
N ALA A 87 -8.57 12.43 -1.62
CA ALA A 87 -9.61 13.42 -1.90
C ALA A 87 -10.84 12.81 -2.58
N ALA A 88 -10.65 11.73 -3.36
CA ALA A 88 -11.75 10.97 -3.96
C ALA A 88 -12.47 10.03 -2.98
N CYS A 89 -11.88 9.80 -1.81
CA CYS A 89 -12.40 8.92 -0.75
C CYS A 89 -13.05 9.69 0.41
N GLU A 90 -13.06 11.04 0.34
CA GLU A 90 -13.93 11.93 1.15
C GLU A 90 -15.33 11.98 0.56
#